data_AF-A0A9D5QFK1-F1
#
_entry.id   AF-A0A9D5QFK1-F1
#
_cell.length_a   1.000
_cell.length_b   1.000
_cell.length_c   1.000
_cell.angle_alpha   90.00
_cell.angle_beta   90.00
_cell.angle_gamma   90.00
#
_symmetry.space_group_name_H-M   'P 1'
#
loop_
_entity.id
_entity.type
_entity.pdbx_description
1 polymer ?
#
loop_
_entity_poly.entity_id
_entity_poly.type
_entity_poly.pdbx_seq_one_letter_code
_entity_poly.pdbx_strand_id
1 'polypeptide(L)' 'MKNITAADLLRLSVAERLQFVEDVWDSIASVPEELPITEDEKQELDRRLEAFHKDPQKGSPWSDVKTRILSRTCEYRLQ' A
#
# COMPACT_ATOMS: atom_id res chain seq x y z
N MET A 1 16.93 5.03 -22.01
CA MET A 1 16.49 5.75 -20.79
C MET A 1 17.54 5.54 -19.71
N LYS A 2 17.82 6.55 -18.87
CA LYS A 2 18.70 6.38 -17.71
C LYS A 2 17.97 5.55 -16.66
N ASN A 3 18.60 4.47 -16.18
CA ASN A 3 18.09 3.72 -15.05
C ASN A 3 18.40 4.52 -13.78
N ILE A 4 17.36 4.92 -13.06
CA ILE A 4 17.49 5.58 -11.76
C ILE A 4 17.55 4.47 -10.71
N THR A 5 18.60 4.47 -9.88
CA THR A 5 18.70 3.54 -8.77
C THR A 5 18.11 4.14 -7.50
N ALA A 6 17.70 3.29 -6.55
CA ALA A 6 17.29 3.76 -5.23
C ALA A 6 18.40 4.57 -4.55
N ALA A 7 19.68 4.23 -4.79
CA ALA A 7 20.82 4.98 -4.27
C ALA A 7 20.91 6.41 -4.84
N ASP A 8 20.48 6.63 -6.09
CA ASP A 8 20.42 7.97 -6.67
C ASP A 8 19.35 8.82 -6.00
N LEU A 9 18.19 8.22 -5.67
CA LEU A 9 17.11 8.90 -4.95
C LEU A 9 17.50 9.27 -3.51
N LEU A 10 18.38 8.51 -2.87
CA LEU A 10 18.87 8.82 -1.52
C LEU A 10 19.74 10.10 -1.47
N ARG A 11 20.27 10.55 -2.62
CA ARG A 11 20.99 11.84 -2.71
C ARG A 11 20.06 13.05 -2.69
N LEU A 12 18.78 12.87 -3.02
CA LEU A 12 17.77 13.91 -2.92
C LEU A 12 17.46 14.23 -1.46
N SER A 13 16.96 15.42 -1.20
CA SER A 13 16.34 15.75 0.08
C SER A 13 15.09 14.90 0.33
N VAL A 14 14.63 14.84 1.57
CA VAL A 14 13.37 14.13 1.91
C VAL A 14 12.19 14.71 1.12
N ALA A 15 12.12 16.04 0.99
CA ALA A 15 11.04 16.71 0.26
C ALA A 15 11.04 16.32 -1.23
N GLU A 16 12.20 16.33 -1.87
CA GLU A 16 12.34 15.93 -3.28
C GLU A 16 12.01 14.44 -3.48
N ARG A 17 12.37 13.57 -2.53
CA ARG A 17 11.96 12.16 -2.60
C ARG A 17 10.45 12.00 -2.48
N LEU A 18 9.80 12.76 -1.60
CA LEU A 18 8.34 12.72 -1.45
C LEU A 18 7.66 13.20 -2.73
N GLN A 19 8.11 14.31 -3.31
CA GLN A 19 7.60 14.80 -4.60
C GLN A 19 7.80 13.76 -5.70
N PHE A 20 8.98 13.15 -5.79
CA PHE A 20 9.22 12.11 -6.78
C PHE A 20 8.30 10.90 -6.61
N VAL A 21 8.03 10.47 -5.38
CA VAL A 21 7.08 9.38 -5.11
C VAL A 21 5.67 9.77 -5.56
N GLU A 22 5.24 11.00 -5.29
CA GLU A 22 3.96 11.54 -5.74
C GLU A 22 3.85 11.58 -7.27
N ASP A 23 4.85 12.14 -7.96
CA ASP A 23 4.88 12.23 -9.42
C ASP A 23 4.83 10.83 -10.08
N VAL A 24 5.54 9.85 -9.50
CA VAL A 24 5.47 8.46 -9.96
C VAL A 24 4.08 7.87 -9.72
N TRP A 25 3.47 8.15 -8.58
CA TRP A 25 2.12 7.69 -8.26
C TRP A 25 1.08 8.28 -9.21
N ASP A 26 1.17 9.56 -9.51
CA ASP A 26 0.30 10.25 -10.48
C ASP A 26 0.46 9.67 -11.89
N SER A 27 1.71 9.39 -12.30
CA SER A 27 1.98 8.74 -13.57
C SER A 27 1.32 7.36 -13.66
N ILE A 28 1.38 6.54 -12.60
CA ILE A 28 0.75 5.22 -12.57
C ILE A 28 -0.78 5.36 -12.58
N ALA A 29 -1.32 6.29 -11.80
CA ALA A 29 -2.76 6.55 -11.72
C ALA A 29 -3.34 7.05 -13.06
N SER A 30 -2.52 7.64 -13.93
CA SER A 30 -2.93 8.12 -15.25
C SER A 30 -3.20 7.01 -16.29
N VAL A 31 -2.77 5.78 -16.02
CA VAL A 31 -2.89 4.62 -16.93
C VAL A 31 -3.59 3.42 -16.26
N PRO A 32 -4.83 3.57 -15.76
CA PRO A 32 -5.53 2.52 -15.02
C PRO A 32 -5.75 1.23 -15.83
N GLU A 33 -5.76 1.31 -17.15
CA GLU A 33 -5.92 0.18 -18.08
C GLU A 33 -4.72 -0.78 -18.10
N GLU A 34 -3.52 -0.36 -17.68
CA GLU A 34 -2.34 -1.24 -17.62
C GLU A 34 -2.44 -2.28 -16.49
N LEU A 35 -3.27 -2.00 -15.48
CA LEU A 35 -3.52 -2.87 -14.33
C LEU A 35 -5.02 -3.09 -14.14
N PRO A 36 -5.67 -3.87 -15.03
CA PRO A 36 -7.09 -4.09 -14.95
C PRO A 36 -7.46 -4.90 -13.71
N ILE A 37 -8.37 -4.37 -12.91
CA ILE A 37 -8.95 -5.07 -11.76
C ILE A 37 -10.02 -6.05 -12.28
N THR A 38 -9.92 -7.30 -11.87
CA THR A 38 -10.90 -8.34 -12.22
C THR A 38 -12.25 -8.06 -11.58
N GLU A 39 -13.32 -8.62 -12.15
CA GLU A 39 -14.66 -8.43 -11.61
C GLU A 39 -14.80 -9.02 -10.20
N ASP A 40 -14.15 -10.16 -9.94
CA ASP A 40 -14.14 -10.80 -8.62
C ASP A 40 -13.45 -9.93 -7.56
N GLU A 41 -12.36 -9.24 -7.92
CA GLU A 41 -11.68 -8.29 -7.03
C GLU A 41 -12.56 -7.08 -6.72
N LYS A 42 -13.27 -6.53 -7.72
CA LYS A 42 -14.22 -5.43 -7.50
C LYS A 42 -15.34 -5.83 -6.56
N GLN A 43 -15.94 -7.01 -6.79
CA GLN A 43 -17.00 -7.54 -5.93
C GLN A 43 -16.52 -7.72 -4.49
N GLU A 44 -15.29 -8.20 -4.28
CA GLU A 44 -14.72 -8.32 -2.94
C GLU A 44 -14.48 -6.96 -2.28
N LEU A 45 -14.02 -5.96 -3.03
CA LEU A 45 -13.88 -4.59 -2.52
C LEU A 45 -15.23 -4.00 -2.11
N ASP A 46 -16.26 -4.12 -2.96
CA ASP A 46 -17.61 -3.64 -2.68
C ASP A 46 -18.19 -4.33 -1.43
N ARG A 47 -18.04 -5.65 -1.34
CA ARG A 47 -18.48 -6.45 -0.18
C ARG A 47 -17.81 -5.99 1.11
N ARG A 48 -16.50 -5.72 1.07
CA ARG A 48 -15.74 -5.25 2.26
C ARG A 48 -16.12 -3.82 2.64
N LEU A 49 -16.37 -2.96 1.66
CA LEU A 49 -16.81 -1.59 1.89
C LEU A 49 -18.21 -1.55 2.51
N GLU A 50 -19.15 -2.34 1.99
CA GLU A 50 -20.50 -2.45 2.56
C GLU A 50 -20.47 -3.01 3.98
N ALA A 51 -19.63 -4.01 4.24
CA ALA A 51 -19.45 -4.56 5.59
C ALA A 51 -18.91 -3.52 6.58
N PHE A 52 -18.02 -2.62 6.14
CA PHE A 52 -17.53 -1.51 6.95
C PHE A 52 -18.59 -0.44 7.19
N HIS A 53 -19.40 -0.09 6.18
CA HIS A 53 -20.52 0.84 6.38
C HIS A 53 -21.57 0.31 7.36
N LYS A 54 -21.82 -1.00 7.37
CA LYS A 54 -22.72 -1.65 8.33
C LYS A 54 -22.16 -1.68 9.75
N ASP A 55 -20.85 -1.85 9.89
CA ASP A 55 -20.16 -1.88 11.18
C ASP A 55 -18.77 -1.22 11.10
N PRO A 56 -18.67 0.09 11.37
CA PRO A 56 -17.40 0.81 11.34
C PRO A 56 -16.39 0.34 12.40
N GLN A 57 -16.84 -0.36 13.44
CA GLN A 57 -15.97 -0.85 14.53
C GLN A 57 -15.40 -2.24 14.26
N LYS A 58 -15.82 -2.89 13.16
CA LYS A 58 -15.32 -4.22 12.78
C LYS A 58 -13.82 -4.23 12.41
N GLY A 59 -13.25 -3.06 12.12
CA GLY A 59 -11.82 -2.90 11.86
C GLY A 59 -10.99 -2.81 13.15
N SER A 60 -9.67 -3.01 13.05
CA SER A 60 -8.74 -2.71 14.14
C SER A 60 -7.91 -1.47 13.81
N PRO A 61 -7.56 -0.65 14.80
CA PRO A 61 -6.55 0.40 14.64
C PRO A 61 -5.24 -0.15 14.07
N TRP A 62 -4.54 0.65 13.28
CA TRP A 62 -3.27 0.25 12.67
C TRP A 62 -2.22 -0.20 13.70
N SER A 63 -2.18 0.42 14.89
CA SER A 63 -1.29 0.01 16.00
C SER A 63 -1.46 -1.46 16.35
N ASP A 64 -2.71 -1.93 16.40
CA ASP A 64 -3.07 -3.26 16.86
C ASP A 64 -2.81 -4.30 15.75
N VAL A 65 -3.11 -3.92 14.50
CA VAL A 65 -2.76 -4.71 13.31
C VAL A 65 -1.25 -4.89 13.22
N LYS A 66 -0.49 -3.79 13.34
CA LYS A 66 0.97 -3.80 13.29
C LYS A 66 1.55 -4.67 14.40
N THR A 67 1.04 -4.53 15.62
CA THR A 67 1.46 -5.36 16.76
C THR A 67 1.22 -6.84 16.47
N ARG A 68 0.04 -7.21 15.98
CA ARG A 68 -0.31 -8.59 15.62
C ARG A 68 0.55 -9.17 14.49
N ILE A 69 0.93 -8.38 13.50
CA ILE A 69 1.80 -8.84 12.40
C ILE A 69 3.24 -9.07 12.90
N LEU A 70 3.76 -8.11 13.67
CA LEU A 70 5.14 -8.19 14.17
C LEU A 70 5.31 -9.26 15.23
N SER A 71 4.32 -9.49 16.10
CA SER A 71 4.35 -10.58 17.08
C SER A 71 4.43 -11.95 16.40
N ARG A 72 3.72 -12.16 15.28
CA ARG A 72 3.79 -13.38 14.47
C ARG A 72 5.14 -13.56 13.76
N THR A 73 5.82 -12.47 13.44
CA THR A 73 7.15 -12.52 12.81
C THR A 73 8.24 -12.88 13.83
N CYS A 74 8.04 -12.59 15.12
CA CYS A 74 8.93 -13.04 16.19
C CYS A 74 8.86 -14.56 16.45
N GLU A 75 7.72 -15.22 16.21
CA GLU A 75 7.60 -16.69 16.35
C GLU A 75 8.41 -17.46 15.28
N TYR A 76 8.54 -16.91 14.06
CA TYR A 76 9.30 -17.53 12.97
C TYR A 76 10.82 -17.26 13.02
N ARG A 77 11.29 -16.38 13.90
CA ARG A 77 12.72 -16.02 14.01
C ARG A 77 13.45 -16.77 15.13
N LEU A 78 12.74 -17.62 15.87
CA LEU A 78 13.26 -18.51 16.92
C LEU A 78 13.21 -20.00 16.52
N GLN A 79 12.93 -20.29 15.24
CA GLN A 79 13.17 -21.56 14.56
C GLN A 79 14.24 -21.35 13.49
#